data_AF-A0A6A1BQ69-F1
#
_entry.id   AF-A0A6A1BQ69-F1
#
_cell.length_a   1.000
_cell.length_b   1.000
_cell.length_c   1.000
_cell.angle_alpha   90.00
_cell.angle_beta   90.00
_cell.angle_gamma   90.00
#
_symmetry.space_group_name_H-M   'P 1'
#
loop_
_entity.id
_entity.type
_entity.pdbx_description
1 polymer ?
#
loop_
_entity_poly.entity_id
_entity_poly.type
_entity_poly.pdbx_seq_one_letter_code
_entity_poly.pdbx_strand_id
1 'polypeptide(L)'
;KNAGKTLFDKPGDCVSRKNFEVQEVLESGDAIALEIRETISGHVLTSDLEVLILAQEGSNFYNKQIVKAPQGKCARQIGNYKYQEYGNTKVIPIIAFK
;
A
#
# COMPACT_ATOMS: atom_id res chain seq x y z
N LYS A 1 -14.19 -7.53 -12.59
CA LYS A 1 -14.69 -7.75 -11.20
C LYS A 1 -13.52 -7.47 -10.26
N ASN A 2 -13.58 -6.41 -9.45
CA ASN A 2 -12.55 -6.05 -8.47
C ASN A 2 -12.56 -7.06 -7.31
N ALA A 3 -12.11 -8.30 -7.56
CA ALA A 3 -12.13 -9.35 -6.56
C ALA A 3 -11.24 -8.94 -5.38
N GLY A 4 -11.82 -8.89 -4.17
CA GLY A 4 -11.09 -8.65 -2.93
C GLY A 4 -11.11 -7.23 -2.37
N LYS A 5 -11.43 -6.19 -3.16
CA LYS A 5 -11.42 -4.79 -2.69
C LYS A 5 -12.77 -4.40 -2.10
N THR A 6 -12.77 -3.87 -0.87
CA THR A 6 -13.94 -3.27 -0.20
C THR A 6 -13.58 -1.86 0.24
N LEU A 7 -14.13 -0.83 -0.41
CA LEU A 7 -13.88 0.57 -0.07
C LEU A 7 -14.86 1.06 1.00
N PHE A 8 -14.41 1.99 1.83
CA PHE A 8 -15.22 2.63 2.87
C PHE A 8 -15.86 3.92 2.36
N ASP A 9 -17.04 4.27 2.88
CA ASP A 9 -17.71 5.55 2.57
C ASP A 9 -16.90 6.77 3.06
N LYS A 10 -16.17 6.59 4.17
CA LYS A 10 -15.31 7.62 4.76
C LYS A 10 -13.93 7.04 5.07
N PRO A 11 -12.85 7.83 4.92
CA PRO A 11 -11.52 7.39 5.34
C PRO A 11 -11.51 7.05 6.83
N GLY A 12 -10.88 5.94 7.17
CA GLY A 12 -10.61 5.53 8.54
C GLY A 12 -9.33 6.17 9.09
N ASP A 13 -8.70 5.41 9.98
CA ASP A 13 -7.55 5.86 10.73
C ASP A 13 -6.30 6.08 9.87
N CYS A 14 -5.41 6.88 10.43
CA CYS A 14 -4.07 7.11 9.92
C CYS A 14 -3.21 5.88 10.27
N VAL A 15 -2.89 5.04 9.29
CA VAL A 15 -2.12 3.81 9.51
C VAL A 15 -0.61 4.07 9.51
N SER A 16 -0.15 5.10 8.78
CA SER A 16 1.26 5.50 8.77
C SER A 16 1.47 6.90 8.21
N ARG A 17 2.58 7.54 8.59
CA ARG A 17 3.10 8.78 7.99
C ARG A 17 4.39 8.55 7.20
N LYS A 18 4.85 7.31 7.07
CA LYS A 18 6.11 6.95 6.43
C LYS A 18 5.93 6.64 4.95
N ASN A 19 7.05 6.51 4.26
CA ASN A 19 7.10 6.07 2.87
C ASN A 19 6.84 4.57 2.78
N PHE A 20 6.56 4.09 1.57
CA PHE A 20 6.31 2.68 1.29
C PHE A 20 7.21 2.19 0.17
N GLU A 21 7.69 0.95 0.25
CA GLU A 21 8.38 0.26 -0.84
C GLU A 21 7.41 -0.73 -1.49
N VAL A 22 7.21 -0.58 -2.80
CA VAL A 22 6.42 -1.52 -3.61
C VAL A 22 7.11 -2.89 -3.63
N GLN A 23 6.40 -3.93 -3.23
CA GLN A 23 6.88 -5.31 -3.30
C GLN A 23 6.42 -5.98 -4.60
N GLU A 24 5.16 -5.78 -4.96
CA GLU A 24 4.52 -6.41 -6.12
C GLU A 24 3.54 -5.45 -6.79
N VAL A 25 3.52 -5.45 -8.11
CA VAL A 25 2.51 -4.79 -8.93
C VAL A 25 1.55 -5.85 -9.46
N LEU A 26 0.27 -5.70 -9.10
CA LEU A 26 -0.78 -6.63 -9.52
C LEU A 26 -1.14 -6.42 -10.99
N GLU A 27 -1.81 -7.41 -11.61
CA GLU A 27 -2.32 -7.29 -12.98
C GLU A 27 -3.22 -6.07 -13.19
N SER A 28 -3.91 -5.61 -12.14
CA SER A 28 -4.73 -4.38 -12.19
C SER A 28 -3.93 -3.09 -12.25
N GLY A 29 -2.60 -3.13 -12.08
CA GLY A 29 -1.73 -1.97 -11.94
C GLY A 29 -1.56 -1.50 -10.49
N ASP A 30 -2.49 -1.82 -9.58
CA ASP A 30 -2.33 -1.54 -8.15
C ASP A 30 -1.10 -2.22 -7.55
N ALA A 31 -0.55 -1.63 -6.49
CA ALA A 31 0.67 -2.10 -5.85
C ALA A 31 0.43 -2.60 -4.42
N ILE A 32 0.98 -3.78 -4.11
CA ILE A 32 1.21 -4.21 -2.72
C ILE A 32 2.54 -3.59 -2.27
N ALA A 33 2.53 -2.89 -1.15
CA ALA A 33 3.69 -2.19 -0.63
C ALA A 33 3.85 -2.38 0.87
N LEU A 34 5.09 -2.30 1.35
CA LEU A 34 5.41 -2.34 2.78
C LEU A 34 5.87 -0.97 3.25
N GLU A 35 5.44 -0.58 4.44
CA GLU A 35 5.94 0.65 5.07
C GLU A 35 7.45 0.56 5.28
N ILE A 36 8.17 1.61 4.89
CA ILE A 36 9.60 1.74 5.15
C ILE A 36 9.77 2.15 6.61
N ARG A 37 10.35 1.27 7.42
CA ARG A 37 10.70 1.53 8.81
C ARG A 37 11.83 2.54 8.89
N GLU A 38 12.90 2.29 8.14
CA GLU A 38 14.13 3.07 8.09
C GLU A 38 14.92 2.80 6.80
N THR A 39 15.91 3.64 6.52
CA THR A 39 16.86 3.45 5.42
C THR A 39 18.27 3.64 5.96
N ILE A 40 19.10 2.60 5.87
CA ILE A 40 20.45 2.60 6.44
C ILE A 40 21.43 2.27 5.33
N SER A 41 22.39 3.16 5.09
CA SER A 41 23.44 2.96 4.06
C SER A 41 22.89 2.61 2.67
N GLY A 42 21.74 3.18 2.30
CA GLY A 42 21.06 2.90 1.03
C GLY A 42 20.20 1.64 1.00
N HIS A 43 20.19 0.84 2.07
CA HIS A 43 19.30 -0.31 2.20
C HIS A 43 17.96 0.09 2.82
N VAL A 44 16.87 -0.32 2.19
CA VAL A 44 15.50 -0.12 2.69
C VAL A 44 15.16 -1.24 3.65
N LEU A 45 14.78 -0.87 4.88
CA LEU A 45 14.25 -1.79 5.87
C LEU A 45 12.76 -1.53 6.05
N THR A 46 11.94 -2.52 5.75
CA THR A 46 10.48 -2.43 5.83
C THR A 46 9.96 -2.90 7.20
N SER A 47 8.76 -2.45 7.56
CA SER A 47 7.98 -3.03 8.66
C SER A 47 7.02 -4.10 8.13
N ASP A 48 6.26 -4.72 9.03
CA ASP A 48 5.23 -5.71 8.68
C ASP A 48 3.92 -5.06 8.17
N LEU A 49 3.85 -3.72 8.11
CA LEU A 49 2.67 -3.02 7.60
C LEU A 49 2.61 -3.13 6.07
N GLU A 50 1.87 -4.14 5.61
CA GLU A 50 1.51 -4.39 4.21
C GLU A 50 0.24 -3.63 3.84
N VAL A 51 0.23 -2.96 2.68
CA VAL A 51 -0.88 -2.13 2.21
C VAL A 51 -1.10 -2.31 0.70
N LEU A 52 -2.33 -2.05 0.24
CA LEU A 52 -2.62 -1.87 -1.17
C LEU A 52 -2.68 -0.37 -1.51
N ILE A 53 -1.92 0.03 -2.52
CA ILE A 53 -1.96 1.37 -3.12
C ILE A 53 -2.63 1.26 -4.48
N LEU A 54 -3.74 1.97 -4.65
CA LEU A 54 -4.49 1.97 -5.90
C LEU A 54 -3.74 2.76 -6.98
N ALA A 55 -3.63 2.20 -8.18
CA ALA A 55 -3.15 2.91 -9.34
C ALA A 55 -4.13 4.03 -9.71
N GLN A 56 -3.60 5.22 -9.98
CA GLN A 56 -4.36 6.33 -10.58
C GLN A 56 -4.07 6.36 -12.09
N GLU A 57 -4.91 7.05 -12.87
CA GLU A 57 -4.64 7.25 -14.29
C GLU A 57 -3.21 7.78 -14.51
N GLY A 58 -2.44 7.07 -15.35
CA GLY A 58 -1.04 7.38 -15.64
C GLY A 58 -0.02 6.91 -14.58
N SER A 59 -0.45 6.26 -13.49
CA SER A 59 0.47 5.66 -12.52
C SER A 59 0.99 4.31 -13.05
N ASN A 60 2.31 4.22 -13.22
CA ASN A 60 3.00 2.97 -13.57
C ASN A 60 3.87 2.56 -12.38
N PHE A 61 3.30 1.80 -11.44
CA PHE A 61 4.09 1.24 -10.35
C PHE A 61 5.10 0.22 -10.88
N TYR A 62 6.22 0.06 -10.19
CA TYR A 62 7.20 -1.00 -10.42
C TYR A 62 7.76 -1.53 -9.11
N ASN A 63 8.26 -2.77 -9.12
CA ASN A 63 8.81 -3.40 -7.92
C ASN A 63 10.00 -2.60 -7.38
N LYS A 64 10.10 -2.48 -6.06
CA LYS A 64 11.10 -1.68 -5.33
C LYS A 64 11.00 -0.17 -5.53
N GLN A 65 9.92 0.32 -6.13
CA GLN A 65 9.62 1.75 -6.14
C GLN A 65 9.34 2.26 -4.72
N ILE A 66 9.90 3.43 -4.39
CA ILE A 66 9.56 4.15 -3.17
C ILE A 66 8.39 5.09 -3.44
N VAL A 67 7.24 4.82 -2.81
CA VAL A 67 6.09 5.72 -2.76
C VAL A 67 6.26 6.64 -1.56
N LYS A 68 6.47 7.93 -1.84
CA LYS A 68 6.69 8.94 -0.80
C LYS A 68 5.38 9.40 -0.18
N ALA A 69 5.30 9.42 1.14
CA ALA A 69 4.23 10.09 1.85
C ALA A 69 4.36 11.61 1.66
N PRO A 70 3.32 12.31 1.16
CA PRO A 70 3.36 13.76 1.04
C PRO A 70 3.47 14.41 2.42
N GLN A 71 4.23 15.51 2.50
CA GLN A 71 4.39 16.26 3.75
C GLN A 71 3.03 16.72 4.30
N GLY A 72 2.83 16.53 5.60
CA GLY A 72 1.59 16.92 6.29
C GLY A 72 0.39 16.00 6.04
N LYS A 73 0.51 15.03 5.13
CA LYS A 73 -0.51 13.99 4.92
C LYS A 73 -0.14 12.71 5.65
N CYS A 74 -1.10 11.80 5.75
CA CYS A 74 -0.79 10.43 6.16
C CYS A 74 -1.55 9.39 5.34
N ALA A 75 -1.01 8.18 5.30
CA ALA A 75 -1.67 7.04 4.72
C ALA A 75 -2.89 6.71 5.58
N ARG A 76 -4.08 7.01 5.07
CA ARG A 76 -5.34 6.66 5.70
C ARG A 76 -5.92 5.42 5.06
N GLN A 77 -6.43 4.51 5.88
CA GLN A 77 -7.18 3.37 5.38
C GLN A 77 -8.48 3.85 4.74
N ILE A 78 -8.68 3.50 3.47
CA ILE A 78 -9.90 3.80 2.71
C ILE A 78 -10.65 2.55 2.28
N GLY A 79 -10.17 1.38 2.71
CA GLY A 79 -10.78 0.09 2.41
C GLY A 79 -9.93 -1.08 2.88
N ASN A 80 -10.37 -2.27 2.52
CA ASN A 80 -9.68 -3.54 2.73
C ASN A 80 -9.48 -4.25 1.40
N TYR A 81 -8.32 -4.85 1.22
CA TYR A 81 -8.02 -5.76 0.13
C TYR A 81 -7.81 -7.17 0.67
N LYS A 82 -8.63 -8.10 0.20
CA LYS A 82 -8.59 -9.52 0.56
C LYS A 82 -8.08 -10.36 -0.61
N TYR A 83 -7.02 -11.12 -0.40
CA TYR A 83 -6.42 -11.99 -1.42
C TYR A 83 -5.95 -13.32 -0.84
N GLN A 84 -5.67 -14.29 -1.71
CA GLN A 84 -5.11 -15.59 -1.32
C GLN A 84 -3.61 -15.58 -1.55
N GLU A 85 -2.85 -16.04 -0.55
CA GLU A 85 -1.41 -16.20 -0.62
C GLU A 85 -1.04 -17.53 0.06
N TYR A 86 -0.39 -18.43 -0.68
CA TYR A 86 0.00 -19.77 -0.20
C TYR A 86 -1.13 -20.57 0.48
N GLY A 87 -2.35 -20.48 -0.04
CA GLY A 87 -3.53 -21.16 0.51
C GLY A 87 -4.15 -20.48 1.75
N ASN A 88 -3.58 -19.36 2.20
CA ASN A 88 -4.13 -18.55 3.28
C ASN A 88 -4.82 -17.29 2.74
N THR A 89 -5.86 -16.86 3.44
CA THR A 89 -6.50 -15.57 3.17
C THR A 89 -5.75 -14.47 3.91
N LYS A 90 -5.22 -13.49 3.16
CA LYS A 90 -4.73 -12.23 3.71
C LYS A 90 -5.76 -11.12 3.55
N VAL A 91 -5.76 -10.19 4.50
CA VAL A 91 -6.54 -8.95 4.44
C VAL A 91 -5.65 -7.79 4.85
N ILE A 92 -5.43 -6.86 3.93
CA ILE A 92 -4.56 -5.68 4.14
C ILE A 92 -5.34 -4.38 3.89
N PRO A 93 -4.96 -3.25 4.51
CA PRO A 93 -5.60 -1.97 4.25
C PRO A 93 -5.32 -1.48 2.82
N ILE A 94 -6.35 -0.93 2.18
CA ILE A 94 -6.19 -0.05 1.02
C ILE A 94 -5.95 1.36 1.55
N ILE A 95 -4.91 2.04 1.09
CA ILE A 95 -4.56 3.38 1.60
C ILE A 95 -4.68 4.47 0.55
N ALA A 96 -4.92 5.69 1.03
CA ALA A 96 -4.71 6.92 0.29
C ALA A 96 -4.07 7.98 1.19
N PHE A 97 -3.18 8.80 0.63
CA PHE A 97 -2.58 9.93 1.36
C PHE A 97 -3.56 11.09 1.44
N LYS A 98 -4.03 11.38 2.65
CA LYS A 98 -4.97 12.49 2.93
C LYS A 98 -4.47 13.36 4.06
#